data_AF-A0A800ASN4-F1
#
_entry.id   AF-A0A800ASN4-F1
#
_cell.length_a   1.000
_cell.length_b   1.000
_cell.length_c   1.000
_cell.angle_alpha   90.00
_cell.angle_beta   90.00
_cell.angle_gamma   90.00
#
_symmetry.space_group_name_H-M   'P 1'
#
loop_
_entity.id
_entity.type
_entity.pdbx_description
1 polymer ?
#
loop_
_entity_poly.entity_id
_entity_poly.type
_entity_poly.pdbx_seq_one_letter_code
_entity_poly.pdbx_strand_id
1 'polypeptide(L)'
;IHKLLRLLESGNERCIGCGLCEKICIANCIRIDTKIDENGRKIPTEYTINFGRCIFCGYCAEVCPELAIVHGPDYENASDQRAHYALKEDMLTPIDKLTEQKEYPGFGAPTPEADKLIKKTPLAY
;
A
#
# COMPACT_ATOMS: atom_id res chain seq x y z
N ILE A 1 -5.02 -8.06 8.25
CA ILE A 1 -3.58 -7.72 8.13
C ILE A 1 -3.41 -6.66 7.06
N HIS A 2 -2.20 -6.09 6.89
CA HIS A 2 -1.96 -5.04 5.91
C HIS A 2 -2.23 -5.57 4.49
N LYS A 3 -2.93 -4.77 3.67
CA LYS A 3 -3.19 -5.03 2.25
C LYS A 3 -2.81 -3.81 1.42
N LEU A 4 -2.29 -4.06 0.23
CA LEU A 4 -2.02 -3.04 -0.77
C LEU A 4 -3.09 -3.12 -1.86
N LEU A 5 -3.77 -2.00 -2.12
CA LEU A 5 -4.89 -1.94 -3.04
C LEU A 5 -4.47 -1.62 -4.47
N ARG A 6 -5.31 -2.05 -5.41
CA ARG A 6 -5.26 -1.65 -6.83
C ARG A 6 -6.34 -0.62 -7.12
N LEU A 7 -6.20 0.09 -8.23
CA LEU A 7 -7.26 0.92 -8.77
C LEU A 7 -8.30 0.02 -9.45
N LEU A 8 -9.59 0.24 -9.15
CA LEU A 8 -10.67 -0.61 -9.67
C LEU A 8 -10.80 -0.51 -11.18
N GLU A 9 -10.57 0.68 -11.76
CA GLU A 9 -10.73 0.93 -13.19
C GLU A 9 -9.62 0.31 -14.04
N SER A 10 -8.37 0.49 -13.64
CA SER A 10 -7.19 0.15 -14.43
C SER A 10 -6.48 -1.12 -13.95
N GLY A 11 -6.76 -1.58 -12.73
CA GLY A 11 -6.01 -2.65 -12.07
C GLY A 11 -4.57 -2.24 -11.69
N ASN A 12 -4.19 -0.98 -11.93
CA ASN A 12 -2.86 -0.48 -11.56
C ASN A 12 -2.69 -0.43 -10.05
N GLU A 13 -1.44 -0.48 -9.61
CA GLU A 13 -1.11 -0.30 -8.20
C GLU A 13 -1.47 1.12 -7.75
N ARG A 14 -2.12 1.22 -6.59
CA ARG A 14 -2.51 2.52 -6.03
C ARG A 14 -1.34 3.26 -5.36
N CYS A 15 -0.34 2.53 -4.91
CA CYS A 15 0.80 3.09 -4.19
C CYS A 15 1.68 3.94 -5.12
N ILE A 16 1.85 5.21 -4.79
CA ILE A 16 2.68 6.17 -5.55
C ILE A 16 4.14 6.24 -5.09
N GLY A 17 4.55 5.42 -4.11
CA GLY A 17 5.93 5.41 -3.61
C GLY A 17 6.33 6.68 -2.83
N CYS A 18 5.40 7.31 -2.10
CA CYS A 18 5.66 8.54 -1.34
C CYS A 18 6.51 8.34 -0.07
N GLY A 19 6.55 7.12 0.48
CA GLY A 19 7.34 6.78 1.67
C GLY A 19 6.77 7.27 3.02
N LEU A 20 5.56 7.85 3.04
CA LEU A 20 4.96 8.35 4.28
C LEU A 20 4.67 7.22 5.29
N CYS A 21 4.19 6.07 4.81
CA CYS A 21 3.91 4.90 5.65
C CYS A 21 5.18 4.29 6.27
N GLU A 22 6.32 4.35 5.59
CA GLU A 22 7.62 3.98 6.17
C GLU A 22 8.00 4.95 7.30
N LYS A 23 7.92 6.26 7.06
CA LYS A 23 8.31 7.29 8.03
C LYS A 23 7.43 7.36 9.28
N ILE A 24 6.12 7.13 9.15
CA ILE A 24 5.20 7.17 10.30
C ILE A 24 5.24 5.89 11.15
N CYS A 25 5.86 4.82 10.63
CA CYS A 25 5.84 3.52 11.29
C CYS A 25 6.65 3.55 12.60
N ILE A 26 5.96 3.65 13.73
CA ILE A 26 6.60 3.70 15.06
C ILE A 26 7.45 2.47 15.39
N ALA A 27 7.15 1.31 14.79
CA ALA A 27 7.91 0.08 14.98
C ALA A 27 9.11 -0.04 14.03
N ASN A 28 9.25 0.89 13.07
CA ASN A 28 10.23 0.86 11.98
C ASN A 28 10.29 -0.52 11.30
N CYS A 29 9.11 -1.05 10.92
CA CYS A 29 8.97 -2.40 10.35
C CYS A 29 8.57 -2.40 8.87
N ILE A 30 8.41 -1.22 8.27
CA ILE A 30 8.07 -1.06 6.85
C ILE A 30 9.33 -0.57 6.13
N ARG A 31 9.62 -1.12 4.95
CA ARG A 31 10.68 -0.66 4.06
C ARG A 31 10.13 -0.50 2.65
N ILE A 32 10.43 0.63 2.02
CA ILE A 32 9.99 0.91 0.64
C ILE A 32 11.19 1.37 -0.16
N ASP A 33 11.42 0.69 -1.28
CA ASP A 33 12.38 1.13 -2.28
C ASP A 33 11.63 1.48 -3.57
N THR A 34 12.04 2.59 -4.18
CA THR A 34 11.35 3.17 -5.35
C THR A 34 12.33 3.37 -6.50
N LYS A 35 11.90 3.05 -7.72
CA LYS A 35 12.60 3.42 -8.95
C LYS A 35 11.91 4.57 -9.67
N ILE A 36 12.64 5.20 -10.57
CA ILE A 36 12.11 6.20 -11.49
C ILE A 36 11.78 5.50 -12.81
N ASP A 37 10.56 5.69 -13.28
CA ASP A 37 10.08 5.24 -14.59
C ASP A 37 10.54 6.19 -15.72
N GLU A 38 10.42 5.75 -16.98
CA GLU A 38 10.78 6.54 -18.17
C GLU A 38 10.06 7.90 -18.23
N ASN A 39 8.89 7.99 -17.61
CA ASN A 39 8.09 9.20 -17.51
C ASN A 39 8.50 10.13 -16.34
N GLY A 40 9.63 9.87 -15.68
CA GLY A 40 10.10 10.64 -14.52
C GLY A 40 9.25 10.43 -13.26
N ARG A 41 8.64 9.25 -13.11
CA ARG A 41 7.66 8.96 -12.05
C ARG A 41 8.21 7.96 -11.05
N LYS A 42 7.96 8.15 -9.75
CA LYS A 42 8.32 7.16 -8.74
C LYS A 42 7.36 5.96 -8.79
N ILE A 43 7.93 4.76 -8.78
CA ILE A 43 7.21 3.49 -8.70
C ILE A 43 7.82 2.67 -7.56
N PRO A 44 7.01 2.14 -6.61
CA PRO A 44 7.51 1.25 -5.58
C PRO A 44 7.97 -0.07 -6.21
N THR A 45 9.28 -0.34 -6.17
CA THR A 45 9.84 -1.61 -6.64
C THR A 45 9.75 -2.67 -5.57
N GLU A 46 10.12 -2.30 -4.34
CA GLU A 46 10.09 -3.20 -3.20
C GLU A 46 9.26 -2.54 -2.11
N TYR A 47 8.41 -3.35 -1.49
CA TYR A 47 7.61 -2.97 -0.33
C TYR A 47 7.62 -4.16 0.60
N THR A 48 8.23 -4.03 1.78
CA THR A 48 8.26 -5.11 2.77
C THR A 48 7.75 -4.64 4.11
N ILE A 49 7.05 -5.54 4.81
CA ILE A 49 6.61 -5.33 6.19
C ILE A 49 7.04 -6.52 7.04
N ASN A 50 7.73 -6.27 8.15
CA ASN A 50 8.00 -7.29 9.15
C ASN A 50 6.82 -7.36 10.14
N PHE A 51 5.93 -8.34 9.96
CA PHE A 51 4.80 -8.60 10.84
C PHE A 51 5.21 -9.12 12.22
N GLY A 52 6.40 -9.69 12.37
CA GLY A 52 6.96 -10.05 13.69
C GLY A 52 7.35 -8.82 14.55
N ARG A 53 7.47 -7.64 13.94
CA ARG A 53 7.74 -6.36 14.63
C ARG A 53 6.55 -5.39 14.61
N CYS A 54 5.64 -5.55 13.65
CA CYS A 54 4.48 -4.68 13.52
C CYS A 54 3.58 -4.77 14.75
N ILE A 55 3.14 -3.62 15.28
CA ILE A 55 2.18 -3.57 16.40
C ILE A 55 0.74 -3.33 15.95
N PHE A 56 0.50 -3.35 14.63
CA PHE A 56 -0.84 -3.22 14.03
C PHE A 56 -1.61 -1.96 14.45
N CYS A 57 -0.91 -0.84 14.62
CA CYS A 57 -1.52 0.44 15.06
C CYS A 57 -2.39 1.14 14.00
N GLY A 58 -2.24 0.84 12.71
CA GLY A 58 -3.04 1.45 11.63
C GLY A 58 -2.54 2.80 11.09
N TYR A 59 -1.53 3.43 11.69
CA TYR A 59 -1.02 4.73 11.22
C TYR A 59 -0.54 4.75 9.77
N CYS A 60 -0.03 3.63 9.26
CA CYS A 60 0.36 3.52 7.86
C CYS A 60 -0.83 3.69 6.91
N ALA A 61 -2.03 3.24 7.30
CA ALA A 61 -3.25 3.37 6.52
C ALA A 61 -3.80 4.80 6.59
N GLU A 62 -3.76 5.41 7.77
CA GLU A 62 -4.25 6.80 7.97
C GLU A 62 -3.39 7.83 7.24
N VAL A 63 -2.07 7.66 7.22
CA VAL A 63 -1.15 8.61 6.58
C VAL A 63 -1.16 8.49 5.06
N CYS A 64 -1.72 7.41 4.49
CA CYS A 64 -1.62 7.15 3.07
C CYS A 64 -2.52 8.09 2.28
N PRO A 65 -1.96 9.03 1.47
CA PRO A 65 -2.78 10.03 0.79
C PRO A 65 -3.70 9.41 -0.27
N GLU A 66 -3.29 8.29 -0.84
CA GLU A 66 -4.03 7.58 -1.88
C GLU A 66 -4.78 6.36 -1.34
N LEU A 67 -4.85 6.15 -0.02
CA LEU A 67 -5.46 4.95 0.57
C LEU A 67 -4.95 3.62 -0.06
N ALA A 68 -3.67 3.59 -0.41
CA ALA A 68 -3.04 2.46 -1.07
C ALA A 68 -2.74 1.29 -0.12
N ILE A 69 -2.39 1.58 1.14
CA ILE A 69 -2.23 0.57 2.19
C ILE A 69 -3.39 0.67 3.17
N VAL A 70 -4.00 -0.47 3.49
CA VAL A 70 -5.14 -0.56 4.41
C VAL A 70 -4.98 -1.75 5.36
N HIS A 71 -5.71 -1.73 6.47
CA HIS A 71 -5.88 -2.92 7.31
C HIS A 71 -7.06 -3.75 6.78
N GLY A 72 -6.75 -4.90 6.19
CA GLY A 72 -7.74 -5.90 5.81
C GLY A 72 -8.25 -6.71 7.01
N PRO A 73 -9.37 -7.44 6.83
CA PRO A 73 -10.06 -8.17 7.89
C PRO A 73 -9.33 -9.44 8.37
N ASP A 74 -8.39 -9.95 7.58
CA ASP A 74 -7.71 -11.21 7.89
C ASP A 74 -6.90 -11.06 9.19
N TYR A 75 -6.96 -12.05 10.07
CA TYR A 75 -6.24 -12.05 11.35
C TYR A 75 -5.39 -13.30 11.55
N GLU A 76 -5.56 -14.31 10.69
CA GLU A 76 -4.86 -15.59 10.71
C GLU A 76 -3.45 -15.45 10.12
N ASN A 77 -2.52 -14.90 10.89
CA ASN A 77 -1.17 -14.57 10.45
C ASN A 77 -0.07 -15.23 11.31
N ALA A 78 -0.34 -16.44 11.81
CA ALA A 78 0.64 -17.19 12.59
C ALA A 78 1.84 -17.57 11.71
N SER A 79 3.04 -17.50 12.28
CA SER A 79 4.27 -17.93 11.62
C SER A 79 5.25 -18.49 12.65
N ASP A 80 5.98 -19.52 12.27
CA ASP A 80 7.02 -20.13 13.10
C ASP A 80 8.30 -19.29 13.14
N GLN A 81 8.48 -18.40 12.15
CA GLN A 81 9.65 -17.55 12.03
C GLN A 81 9.39 -16.20 12.67
N ARG A 82 10.30 -15.77 13.56
CA ARG A 82 10.27 -14.41 14.13
C ARG A 82 10.42 -13.34 13.04
N ALA A 83 11.22 -13.64 12.02
CA ALA A 83 11.41 -12.80 10.84
C ALA A 83 10.24 -12.97 9.84
N HIS A 84 9.01 -12.73 10.30
CA HIS A 84 7.81 -12.85 9.49
C HIS A 84 7.69 -11.63 8.55
N TYR A 85 8.35 -11.70 7.40
CA TYR A 85 8.27 -10.67 6.36
C TYR A 85 7.14 -10.98 5.38
N ALA A 86 6.35 -9.95 5.06
CA ALA A 86 5.46 -9.94 3.92
C ALA A 86 6.06 -9.06 2.82
N LEU A 87 6.02 -9.56 1.59
CA LEU A 87 6.45 -8.87 0.39
C LEU A 87 5.29 -8.11 -0.24
N LYS A 88 5.63 -7.21 -1.16
CA LYS A 88 4.66 -6.42 -1.93
C LYS A 88 3.62 -7.32 -2.59
N GLU A 89 4.07 -8.40 -3.20
CA GLU A 89 3.25 -9.36 -3.94
C GLU A 89 2.25 -10.09 -3.04
N ASP A 90 2.64 -10.40 -1.80
CA ASP A 90 1.77 -11.08 -0.82
C ASP A 90 0.63 -10.17 -0.34
N MET A 91 0.89 -8.87 -0.24
CA MET A 91 -0.07 -7.89 0.27
C MET A 91 -0.94 -7.28 -0.84
N LEU A 92 -0.47 -7.29 -2.09
CA LEU A 92 -1.13 -6.65 -3.20
C LEU A 92 -2.36 -7.43 -3.64
N THR A 93 -3.50 -6.75 -3.75
CA THR A 93 -4.74 -7.35 -4.25
C THR A 93 -4.48 -8.09 -5.58
N PRO A 94 -4.73 -9.40 -5.66
CA PRO A 94 -4.63 -10.13 -6.92
C PRO A 94 -5.60 -9.58 -7.96
N ILE A 95 -5.20 -9.58 -9.24
CA ILE A 95 -6.04 -9.03 -10.33
C ILE A 95 -7.39 -9.78 -10.42
N ASP A 96 -7.38 -11.09 -10.18
CA ASP A 96 -8.57 -11.96 -10.24
C ASP A 96 -9.60 -11.63 -9.16
N LYS A 97 -9.15 -11.05 -8.04
CA LYS A 97 -9.98 -10.69 -6.88
C LYS A 97 -10.32 -9.20 -6.83
N LEU A 98 -10.07 -8.46 -7.91
CA LEU A 98 -10.31 -7.01 -7.93
C LEU A 98 -11.79 -6.67 -7.73
N THR A 99 -12.71 -7.51 -8.21
CA THR A 99 -14.16 -7.37 -8.02
C THR A 99 -14.60 -7.48 -6.56
N GLU A 100 -13.80 -8.14 -5.72
CA GLU A 100 -14.06 -8.29 -4.28
C GLU A 100 -13.57 -7.09 -3.46
N GLN A 101 -12.76 -6.21 -4.07
CA GLN A 101 -12.22 -5.03 -3.40
C GLN A 101 -13.33 -3.99 -3.19
N LYS A 102 -13.78 -3.87 -1.95
CA LYS A 102 -14.80 -2.87 -1.55
C LYS A 102 -14.14 -1.55 -1.21
N GLU A 103 -14.62 -0.48 -1.82
CA GLU A 103 -14.27 0.89 -1.43
C GLU A 103 -15.37 1.48 -0.57
N TYR A 104 -14.98 2.22 0.47
CA TYR A 104 -15.94 2.91 1.31
C TYR A 104 -16.46 4.15 0.57
N PRO A 105 -17.78 4.37 0.47
CA PRO A 105 -18.31 5.59 -0.12
C PRO A 105 -18.19 6.75 0.86
N GLY A 106 -17.70 7.91 0.41
CA GLY A 106 -17.68 9.12 1.26
C GLY A 106 -16.50 10.04 0.99
N PHE A 107 -16.31 10.98 1.92
CA PHE A 107 -15.21 11.93 1.83
C PHE A 107 -13.85 11.22 1.99
N GLY A 108 -12.92 11.48 1.08
CA GLY A 108 -11.60 10.84 1.04
C GLY A 108 -11.56 9.50 0.30
N ALA A 109 -12.71 8.97 -0.14
CA ALA A 109 -12.74 7.81 -1.01
C ALA A 109 -12.20 8.15 -2.41
N PRO A 110 -11.52 7.21 -3.09
CA PRO A 110 -11.16 7.40 -4.49
C PRO A 110 -12.40 7.59 -5.34
N THR A 111 -12.34 8.56 -6.25
CA THR A 111 -13.40 8.78 -7.23
C THR A 111 -13.41 7.66 -8.28
N PRO A 112 -14.53 7.42 -8.97
CA PRO A 112 -14.62 6.44 -10.05
C PRO A 112 -13.70 6.68 -11.26
N GLU A 113 -12.95 7.79 -11.31
CA GLU A 113 -11.91 8.12 -12.32
C GLU A 113 -10.54 8.40 -11.67
N ALA A 114 -10.26 7.78 -10.53
CA ALA A 114 -9.06 8.03 -9.74
C ALA A 114 -7.77 7.79 -10.53
N ASP A 115 -7.74 6.84 -11.49
CA ASP A 115 -6.51 6.55 -12.26
C ASP A 115 -5.98 7.78 -13.02
N LYS A 116 -6.87 8.66 -13.48
CA LYS A 116 -6.50 9.91 -14.18
C LYS A 116 -6.13 11.04 -13.22
N LEU A 117 -6.69 11.02 -12.01
CA LEU A 117 -6.59 12.12 -11.04
C LEU A 117 -5.44 11.95 -10.06
N ILE A 118 -5.06 10.71 -9.75
CA ILE A 118 -3.94 10.40 -8.85
C ILE A 118 -2.65 10.90 -9.49
N LYS A 119 -2.17 12.03 -8.98
CA LYS A 119 -0.88 12.60 -9.40
C LYS A 119 0.23 11.81 -8.73
N LYS A 120 0.90 10.97 -9.52
CA LYS A 120 2.11 10.26 -9.10
C LYS A 120 3.14 11.26 -8.56
N THR A 121 3.81 10.89 -7.46
CA THR A 121 4.67 11.81 -6.72
C THR A 121 5.75 12.41 -7.64
N PRO A 122 5.81 13.74 -7.82
CA PRO A 122 6.80 14.37 -8.67
C PRO A 122 8.22 14.17 -8.13
N LEU A 123 9.19 14.19 -9.04
CA LEU A 123 10.60 14.26 -8.73
C LEU A 123 10.93 15.67 -8.21
N ALA A 124 10.86 15.86 -6.89
CA ALA A 124 11.55 16.87 -6.08
C ALA A 124 10.63 17.48 -5.00
N TYR A 125 11.21 17.65 -3.82
CA TYR A 125 10.79 18.68 -2.86
C TYR A 125 11.38 20.02 -3.32
#